data_AF-A0A7V5DWS9-F1
#
_entry.id   AF-A0A7V5DWS9-F1
#
_cell.length_a   1.000
_cell.length_b   1.000
_cell.length_c   1.000
_cell.angle_alpha   90.00
_cell.angle_beta   90.00
_cell.angle_gamma   90.00
#
_symmetry.space_group_name_H-M   'P 1'
#
loop_
_entity.id
_entity.type
_entity.pdbx_description
1 polymer ?
#
loop_
_entity_poly.entity_id
_entity_poly.type
_entity_poly.pdbx_seq_one_letter_code
_entity_poly.pdbx_strand_id
1 'polypeptide(L)'
;MNARKILLTILVLSWVAYQLYLALITPLHPLLQQPIHLVFALLVVLWYYPIGKGYLRILDVLLAVVLLGVGYYFIHETQRLQLRIPYVDSTTSWDLAMMVVVVGILL
;
A
#
# COMPACT_ATOMS: atom_id res chain seq x y z
N MET A 1 -6.89 26.60 -2.61
CA MET A 1 -6.25 25.32 -3.00
C MET A 1 -7.37 24.31 -3.24
N ASN A 2 -7.42 23.60 -4.36
CA ASN A 2 -8.53 22.65 -4.64
C ASN A 2 -8.46 21.44 -3.71
N ALA A 3 -9.62 20.85 -3.36
CA ALA A 3 -9.71 19.70 -2.45
C ALA A 3 -8.79 18.52 -2.84
N ARG A 4 -8.69 18.22 -4.15
CA ARG A 4 -7.76 17.22 -4.67
C ARG A 4 -6.29 17.55 -4.38
N LYS A 5 -5.89 18.83 -4.52
CA LYS A 5 -4.52 19.27 -4.23
C LYS A 5 -4.22 19.15 -2.74
N ILE A 6 -5.18 19.51 -1.87
CA ILE A 6 -5.05 19.36 -0.42
C ILE A 6 -4.82 17.90 -0.05
N LEU A 7 -5.66 16.99 -0.56
CA LEU A 7 -5.55 15.56 -0.28
C LEU A 7 -4.21 15.00 -0.77
N LEU A 8 -3.78 15.38 -1.98
CA LEU A 8 -2.49 14.98 -2.52
C LEU A 8 -1.32 15.49 -1.68
N THR A 9 -1.37 16.75 -1.23
CA THR A 9 -0.36 17.31 -0.32
C THR A 9 -0.29 16.52 0.98
N ILE A 10 -1.42 16.17 1.59
CA ILE A 10 -1.47 15.36 2.81
C ILE A 10 -0.81 13.99 2.55
N LEU A 11 -1.20 13.29 1.48
CA LEU A 11 -0.62 11.98 1.13
C LEU A 11 0.90 12.04 0.94
N VAL A 12 1.39 13.04 0.21
CA VAL A 12 2.83 13.22 -0.03
C VAL A 12 3.57 13.54 1.26
N LEU A 13 3.03 14.43 2.09
CA LEU A 13 3.63 14.74 3.39
C LEU A 13 3.68 13.51 4.30
N SER A 14 2.62 12.71 4.33
CA SER A 14 2.61 11.44 5.07
C SER A 14 3.65 10.45 4.54
N TRP A 15 3.80 10.33 3.21
CA TRP A 15 4.80 9.45 2.61
C TRP A 15 6.22 9.91 2.92
N VAL A 16 6.50 11.22 2.83
CA VAL A 16 7.81 11.79 3.18
C VAL A 16 8.11 11.58 4.67
N ALA A 17 7.15 11.85 5.56
CA ALA A 17 7.30 11.61 6.98
C ALA A 17 7.61 10.13 7.28
N TYR A 18 6.93 9.20 6.59
CA TYR A 18 7.23 7.78 6.67
C TYR A 18 8.66 7.43 6.21
N GLN A 19 9.12 7.97 5.08
CA GLN A 19 10.49 7.75 4.62
C GLN A 19 11.54 8.32 5.58
N LEU A 20 11.29 9.51 6.13
CA LEU A 20 12.17 10.11 7.14
C LEU A 20 12.19 9.30 8.44
N TYR A 21 11.05 8.76 8.88
CA TYR A 21 10.98 7.86 10.03
C TYR A 21 11.90 6.65 9.84
N LEU A 22 11.84 5.99 8.69
CA LEU A 22 12.68 4.83 8.36
C LEU A 22 14.16 5.19 8.32
N ALA A 23 14.50 6.37 7.80
CA ALA A 23 15.88 6.81 7.62
C ALA A 23 16.52 7.32 8.92
N LEU A 24 15.76 7.99 9.79
CA LEU A 24 16.29 8.72 10.94
C LEU A 24 16.03 8.06 12.29
N ILE A 25 14.98 7.23 12.41
CA ILE A 25 14.57 6.63 13.69
C ILE A 25 14.92 5.15 13.68
N THR A 26 14.12 4.34 12.99
CA THR A 26 14.31 2.88 12.97
C THR A 26 13.77 2.32 11.67
N PRO A 27 14.55 1.51 10.92
CA PRO A 27 14.03 0.78 9.78
C PRO A 27 12.99 -0.25 10.24
N LEU A 28 11.87 -0.32 9.54
CA LEU A 28 10.88 -1.37 9.76
C LEU A 28 11.38 -2.67 9.14
N HIS A 29 10.83 -3.80 9.60
CA HIS A 29 11.10 -5.09 8.96
C HIS A 29 10.75 -5.00 7.46
N PRO A 30 11.57 -5.55 6.54
CA PRO A 30 11.34 -5.43 5.09
C PRO A 30 9.94 -5.85 4.64
N LEU A 31 9.38 -6.91 5.27
CA LEU A 31 8.01 -7.40 5.00
C LEU A 31 6.90 -6.41 5.36
N LEU A 32 7.17 -5.43 6.21
CA LEU A 32 6.27 -4.32 6.50
C LEU A 32 6.62 -3.08 5.70
N GLN A 33 7.91 -2.81 5.55
CA GLN A 33 8.41 -1.61 4.92
C GLN A 33 7.98 -1.51 3.46
N GLN A 34 8.18 -2.58 2.69
CA GLN A 34 7.92 -2.58 1.26
C GLN A 34 6.43 -2.40 0.92
N PRO A 35 5.48 -3.13 1.56
CA PRO A 35 4.06 -2.93 1.28
C PRO A 35 3.56 -1.54 1.65
N ILE A 36 3.98 -0.99 2.79
CA ILE A 36 3.55 0.36 3.21
C ILE A 36 4.11 1.41 2.24
N HIS A 37 5.37 1.29 1.83
CA HIS A 37 5.95 2.17 0.82
C HIS A 37 5.19 2.09 -0.51
N LEU A 38 4.87 0.88 -0.97
CA LEU A 38 4.12 0.65 -2.20
C LEU A 38 2.74 1.29 -2.16
N VAL A 39 2.00 1.13 -1.05
CA VAL A 39 0.67 1.73 -0.87
C VAL A 39 0.75 3.25 -0.99
N PHE A 40 1.70 3.89 -0.31
CA PHE A 40 1.88 5.34 -0.44
C PHE A 40 2.22 5.76 -1.87
N ALA A 41 3.17 5.09 -2.52
CA ALA A 41 3.58 5.41 -3.87
C ALA A 41 2.40 5.35 -4.85
N LEU A 42 1.61 4.28 -4.81
CA LEU A 42 0.49 4.09 -5.72
C LEU A 42 -0.69 5.02 -5.41
N LEU A 43 -0.98 5.31 -4.14
CA LEU A 43 -2.00 6.31 -3.79
C LEU A 43 -1.64 7.70 -4.31
N VAL A 44 -0.36 8.10 -4.22
CA VAL A 44 0.11 9.38 -4.77
C VAL A 44 -0.03 9.39 -6.30
N VAL A 45 0.37 8.32 -6.98
CA VAL A 45 0.25 8.19 -8.44
C VAL A 45 -1.21 8.29 -8.88
N LEU A 46 -2.13 7.53 -8.25
CA LEU A 46 -3.56 7.54 -8.58
C LEU A 46 -4.21 8.92 -8.41
N TRP A 47 -3.83 9.68 -7.38
CA TRP A 47 -4.39 11.02 -7.16
C TRP A 47 -3.75 12.12 -8.01
N TYR A 48 -2.47 11.95 -8.36
CA TYR A 48 -1.76 12.88 -9.22
C TYR A 48 -2.19 12.71 -10.69
N TYR A 49 -2.18 11.46 -11.16
CA TYR A 49 -2.59 11.01 -12.49
C TYR A 49 -3.77 10.01 -12.41
N PRO A 50 -5.00 10.51 -12.24
CA PRO A 50 -6.18 9.65 -12.22
C PRO A 50 -6.36 8.96 -13.57
N ILE A 51 -6.69 7.67 -13.53
CA ILE A 51 -6.92 6.83 -14.72
C ILE A 51 -8.19 7.31 -15.43
N GLY A 52 -9.20 7.72 -14.67
CA GLY A 52 -10.52 8.02 -15.18
C GLY A 52 -10.94 9.48 -15.09
N LYS A 53 -11.63 9.99 -16.13
CA LYS A 53 -12.47 11.20 -16.03
C LYS A 53 -13.93 10.79 -15.85
N GLY A 54 -14.70 11.56 -15.06
CA GLY A 54 -16.12 11.28 -14.82
C GLY A 54 -16.35 9.99 -14.05
N TYR A 55 -17.17 9.07 -14.60
CA TYR A 55 -17.53 7.80 -13.97
C TYR A 55 -16.33 6.85 -13.75
N LEU A 56 -15.32 6.94 -14.62
CA LEU A 56 -14.10 6.13 -14.50
C LEU A 56 -13.28 6.47 -13.25
N ARG A 57 -13.54 7.60 -12.61
CA ARG A 57 -12.91 7.96 -11.33
C ARG A 57 -13.28 7.01 -10.19
N ILE A 58 -14.40 6.28 -10.33
CA ILE A 58 -14.77 5.25 -9.37
C ILE A 58 -13.73 4.12 -9.33
N LEU A 59 -13.06 3.86 -10.46
CA LEU A 59 -11.98 2.87 -10.54
C LEU A 59 -10.77 3.32 -9.72
N ASP A 60 -10.40 4.60 -9.79
CA ASP A 60 -9.32 5.16 -8.97
C ASP A 60 -9.59 4.96 -7.47
N VAL A 61 -10.85 5.18 -7.05
CA VAL A 61 -11.27 4.99 -5.65
C VAL A 61 -11.28 3.52 -5.27
N LEU A 62 -11.79 2.63 -6.13
CA LEU A 62 -11.78 1.19 -5.88
C LEU A 62 -10.34 0.66 -5.75
N LEU A 63 -9.44 1.07 -6.66
CA LEU A 63 -8.02 0.72 -6.59
C LEU A 63 -7.38 1.24 -5.30
N ALA A 64 -7.72 2.46 -4.88
CA ALA A 64 -7.25 3.02 -3.62
C ALA A 64 -7.70 2.20 -2.40
N VAL A 65 -8.97 1.76 -2.39
CA VAL A 65 -9.51 0.91 -1.32
C VAL A 65 -8.80 -0.45 -1.30
N VAL A 66 -8.58 -1.06 -2.46
CA VAL A 66 -7.84 -2.33 -2.56
C VAL A 66 -6.41 -2.16 -2.06
N LEU A 67 -5.72 -1.07 -2.43
CA LEU A 67 -4.36 -0.76 -1.94
C LEU A 67 -4.31 -0.60 -0.42
N LEU A 68 -5.26 0.13 0.16
CA LEU A 68 -5.35 0.27 1.61
C LEU A 68 -5.64 -1.08 2.28
N GLY A 69 -6.46 -1.93 1.66
CA GLY A 69 -6.71 -3.30 2.11
C GLY A 69 -5.45 -4.17 2.13
N VAL A 70 -4.63 -4.09 1.08
CA VAL A 70 -3.32 -4.77 1.03
C VAL A 70 -2.42 -4.28 2.15
N GLY A 71 -2.28 -2.95 2.31
CA GLY A 71 -1.48 -2.37 3.39
C GLY A 71 -1.94 -2.83 4.77
N TYR A 72 -3.25 -2.81 5.00
CA TYR A 72 -3.86 -3.30 6.24
C TYR A 72 -3.56 -4.79 6.49
N TYR A 73 -3.68 -5.64 5.46
CA TYR A 73 -3.37 -7.06 5.58
C TYR A 73 -1.93 -7.30 6.04
N PHE A 74 -0.95 -6.65 5.41
CA PHE A 74 0.45 -6.81 5.79
C PHE A 74 0.71 -6.31 7.21
N ILE A 75 0.04 -5.24 7.65
CA ILE A 75 0.15 -4.73 9.03
C ILE A 75 -0.50 -5.69 10.03
N HIS A 76 -1.72 -6.16 9.75
CA HIS A 76 -2.47 -7.04 10.64
C HIS A 76 -1.80 -8.41 10.78
N GLU A 77 -1.34 -8.99 9.67
CA GLU A 77 -0.72 -10.32 9.63
C GLU A 77 0.80 -10.28 9.85
N THR A 78 1.37 -9.11 10.17
CA THR A 78 2.81 -8.89 10.35
C THR A 78 3.47 -10.02 11.14
N GLN A 79 2.94 -10.32 12.32
CA GLN A 79 3.55 -11.26 13.24
C GLN A 79 3.57 -12.67 12.64
N ARG A 80 2.46 -13.09 12.02
CA ARG A 80 2.39 -14.39 11.35
C ARG A 80 3.34 -14.44 10.17
N LEU A 81 3.36 -13.41 9.33
CA LEU A 81 4.20 -13.35 8.13
C LEU A 81 5.70 -13.34 8.46
N GLN A 82 6.11 -12.70 9.56
CA GLN A 82 7.50 -12.64 9.99
C GLN A 82 7.99 -13.91 10.69
N LEU A 83 7.14 -14.57 11.45
CA LEU A 83 7.51 -15.75 12.23
C LEU A 83 7.37 -17.06 11.46
N ARG A 84 6.79 -17.01 10.26
CA ARG A 84 6.54 -18.18 9.44
C ARG A 84 7.85 -18.78 8.92
N ILE A 85 8.01 -20.09 9.10
CA ILE A 85 9.09 -20.87 8.52
C ILE A 85 8.73 -21.23 7.07
N PRO A 86 9.52 -20.79 6.08
CA PRO A 86 9.28 -21.12 4.68
C PRO A 86 9.20 -22.63 4.46
N TYR A 87 8.21 -23.06 3.67
CA TYR A 87 7.97 -24.48 3.29
C TYR A 87 7.57 -25.44 4.42
N VAL A 88 7.45 -24.96 5.66
CA VAL A 88 7.00 -25.76 6.81
C VAL A 88 5.59 -25.37 7.19
N ASP A 89 5.37 -24.07 7.41
CA ASP A 89 4.05 -23.57 7.76
C ASP A 89 3.17 -23.43 6.52
N SER A 90 1.87 -23.63 6.64
CA SER A 90 0.95 -23.50 5.51
C SER A 90 0.78 -22.04 5.06
N THR A 91 0.72 -21.82 3.75
CA THR A 91 0.24 -20.56 3.18
C THR A 91 -1.28 -20.50 3.31
N THR A 92 -1.80 -19.40 3.84
CA THR A 92 -3.25 -19.20 3.89
C THR A 92 -3.77 -18.79 2.51
N SER A 93 -5.06 -19.03 2.25
CA SER A 93 -5.70 -18.57 1.01
C SER A 93 -5.67 -17.05 0.86
N TRP A 94 -5.62 -16.31 1.97
CA TRP A 94 -5.49 -14.86 1.98
C TRP A 94 -4.09 -14.40 1.54
N ASP A 95 -3.03 -15.12 1.89
CA ASP A 95 -1.68 -14.83 1.40
C ASP A 95 -1.63 -14.90 -0.13
N LEU A 96 -2.24 -15.94 -0.69
CA LEU A 96 -2.33 -16.14 -2.13
C LEU A 96 -3.19 -15.05 -2.79
N ALA A 97 -4.33 -14.71 -2.19
CA ALA A 97 -5.21 -13.67 -2.71
C ALA A 97 -4.50 -12.30 -2.75
N MET A 98 -3.81 -11.93 -1.67
CA MET A 98 -3.06 -10.66 -1.61
C MET A 98 -1.88 -10.64 -2.58
N MET A 99 -1.20 -11.78 -2.78
CA MET A 99 -0.17 -11.91 -3.82
C MET A 99 -0.75 -11.61 -5.21
N VAL A 100 -1.87 -12.25 -5.58
CA VAL A 100 -2.52 -12.03 -6.90
C VAL A 100 -2.93 -10.57 -7.06
N VAL A 101 -3.50 -9.95 -6.02
CA VAL A 101 -3.90 -8.54 -6.03
C VAL A 101 -2.69 -7.63 -6.23
N VAL A 102 -1.61 -7.82 -5.46
CA VAL A 102 -0.40 -6.98 -5.57
C VAL A 102 0.25 -7.13 -6.94
N VAL A 103 0.40 -8.35 -7.43
CA VAL A 103 0.97 -8.60 -8.77
C VAL A 103 0.10 -7.97 -9.85
N GLY A 104 -1.23 -8.13 -9.75
CA GLY A 104 -2.17 -7.56 -10.72
C GLY A 104 -2.23 -6.03 -10.71
N ILE A 105 -1.86 -5.37 -9.61
CA ILE A 105 -1.75 -3.91 -9.52
C ILE A 105 -0.42 -3.41 -10.10
N LEU A 106 0.64 -4.21 -10.01
CA LEU A 106 1.98 -3.84 -10.46
C LEU A 106 2.22 -4.08 -11.96
N LEU A 107 1.46 -4.97 -12.58
CA LEU A 107 1.49 -5.29 -14.01
C LEU A 107 0.53 -4.39 -14.80
#